data_AF-A0A640TP88-F1
#
_entry.id   AF-A0A640TP88-F1
#
_cell.length_a   1.000
_cell.length_b   1.000
_cell.length_c   1.000
_cell.angle_alpha   90.00
_cell.angle_beta   90.00
_cell.angle_gamma   90.00
#
_symmetry.space_group_name_H-M   'P 1'
#
loop_
_entity.id
_entity.type
_entity.pdbx_description
1 polymer ?
#
loop_
_entity_poly.entity_id
_entity_poly.type
_entity_poly.pdbx_seq_one_letter_code
_entity_poly.pdbx_strand_id
1 'polypeptide(L)'
;MTALVSMWTSLEPAAITVDPGSNARVRLRVRNTGDTVEEYRLRPAGAVAGWTRVEPDVLRLYPGAEGTAEVEFAPPRTSDAVAGPTPFGIRVEPAEHPEIRDVVEGQVTVGPFTELRCELVPLSVRGRWRAKASVAVDNLGNQPLTVSLSGRENGDALTVEPEPTSVQVAPGRAAFVGLNIRPGAVSWVGGLNKHPFTVSVQRAGVPEPTELRGTYLQPSVLPRWAMAVLSLLLVAALAFVALWFRAVPKVSTSAREKPGQSQKLPEKEKPSEPAPPKPPEEEKPEEKPEEQPPEEPADDGAGEPEGPTEQTIRSNANGGWYLQTNGGSQEDGTQIGQSPEWTGDQFGRNQWWTIHHYPEDNTVALESASSPGSVAQLKENTNQVELWAADPEQLTSGKLPPQQKWRLMDTGDGRTRIVNMRNDECLTDLQNDKGALSWKCTDGPDARQDWKIAEGQ
;
A
#
# COMPACT_ATOMS: atom_id res chain seq x y z
N MET A 1 52.14 -49.15 -30.81
CA MET A 1 51.43 -48.10 -31.59
C MET A 1 50.35 -47.57 -30.68
N THR A 2 50.31 -46.27 -30.41
CA THR A 2 49.18 -45.67 -29.70
C THR A 2 48.06 -45.51 -30.71
N ALA A 3 46.89 -46.11 -30.47
CA ALA A 3 45.73 -45.87 -31.31
C ALA A 3 45.32 -44.40 -31.15
N LEU A 4 45.29 -43.66 -32.26
CA LEU A 4 44.70 -42.32 -32.30
C LEU A 4 43.18 -42.46 -32.34
N VAL A 5 42.60 -42.91 -31.22
CA VAL A 5 41.15 -42.84 -31.00
C VAL A 5 40.77 -41.37 -31.12
N SER A 6 40.08 -41.09 -32.20
CA SER A 6 39.51 -39.80 -32.52
C SER A 6 38.01 -39.99 -32.62
N MET A 7 37.28 -38.91 -32.45
CA MET A 7 35.91 -38.79 -32.91
C MET A 7 35.82 -37.60 -33.83
N TRP A 8 34.80 -37.58 -34.69
CA TRP A 8 34.47 -36.43 -35.52
C TRP A 8 33.06 -35.95 -35.17
N THR A 9 32.90 -34.63 -35.10
CA THR A 9 31.67 -33.97 -34.66
C THR A 9 31.31 -32.80 -35.57
N SER A 10 30.02 -32.54 -35.76
CA SER A 10 29.54 -31.42 -36.57
C SER A 10 28.15 -30.95 -36.13
N LEU A 11 27.88 -29.65 -36.29
CA LEU A 11 26.58 -29.02 -35.99
C LEU A 11 25.93 -28.50 -37.30
N GLU A 12 24.70 -28.92 -37.54
CA GLU A 12 23.91 -28.55 -38.72
C GLU A 12 22.58 -27.90 -38.29
N PRO A 13 22.42 -26.57 -38.40
CA PRO A 13 23.45 -25.57 -38.68
C PRO A 13 24.33 -25.24 -37.46
N ALA A 14 25.56 -24.78 -37.68
CA ALA A 14 26.45 -24.31 -36.60
C ALA A 14 26.05 -22.95 -36.00
N ALA A 15 25.11 -22.24 -36.63
CA ALA A 15 24.53 -21.00 -36.13
C ALA A 15 22.99 -21.01 -36.32
N ILE A 16 22.25 -20.59 -35.30
CA ILE A 16 20.78 -20.55 -35.30
C ILE A 16 20.25 -19.31 -34.56
N THR A 17 19.00 -18.92 -34.82
CA THR A 17 18.29 -17.83 -34.13
C THR A 17 17.04 -18.39 -33.46
N VAL A 18 16.71 -17.90 -32.26
CA VAL A 18 15.53 -18.33 -31.49
C VAL A 18 14.98 -17.19 -30.63
N ASP A 19 13.67 -16.98 -30.69
CA ASP A 19 13.00 -15.96 -29.87
C ASP A 19 12.61 -16.53 -28.49
N PRO A 20 12.70 -15.75 -27.40
CA PRO A 20 12.27 -16.17 -26.06
C PRO A 20 10.82 -16.67 -26.04
N GLY A 21 10.61 -17.89 -25.54
CA GLY A 21 9.32 -18.60 -25.52
C GLY A 21 9.02 -19.40 -26.79
N SER A 22 9.88 -19.37 -27.80
CA SER A 22 9.88 -20.31 -28.93
C SER A 22 10.98 -21.37 -28.75
N ASN A 23 10.96 -22.38 -29.62
CA ASN A 23 12.01 -23.40 -29.71
C ASN A 23 12.74 -23.35 -31.05
N ALA A 24 14.01 -23.78 -31.05
CA ALA A 24 14.81 -23.97 -32.26
C ALA A 24 15.69 -25.21 -32.12
N ARG A 25 16.01 -25.87 -33.23
CA ARG A 25 16.66 -27.19 -33.26
C ARG A 25 17.87 -27.23 -34.18
N VAL A 26 18.99 -27.75 -33.68
CA VAL A 26 20.23 -28.00 -34.41
C VAL A 26 20.53 -29.50 -34.38
N ARG A 27 21.01 -30.08 -35.48
CA ARG A 27 21.44 -31.48 -35.51
C ARG A 27 22.93 -31.57 -35.17
N LEU A 28 23.25 -32.26 -34.07
CA LEU A 28 24.59 -32.72 -33.79
C LEU A 28 24.81 -34.06 -34.49
N ARG A 29 25.93 -34.18 -35.21
CA ARG A 29 26.47 -35.45 -35.72
C ARG A 29 27.69 -35.82 -34.89
N VAL A 30 27.80 -37.10 -34.53
CA VAL A 30 28.96 -37.70 -33.86
C VAL A 30 29.34 -38.95 -34.63
N ARG A 31 30.63 -39.10 -34.95
CA ARG A 31 31.16 -40.27 -35.64
C ARG A 31 32.32 -40.86 -34.86
N ASN A 32 32.22 -42.16 -34.58
CA ASN A 32 33.33 -42.93 -34.01
C ASN A 32 34.39 -43.16 -35.09
N THR A 33 35.62 -42.68 -34.88
CA THR A 33 36.77 -42.96 -35.76
C THR A 33 37.88 -43.76 -35.06
N GLY A 34 37.56 -44.38 -33.91
CA GLY A 34 38.33 -45.47 -33.30
C GLY A 34 38.00 -46.85 -33.90
N ASP A 35 38.63 -47.88 -33.34
CA ASP A 35 38.52 -49.29 -33.75
C ASP A 35 37.60 -50.13 -32.84
N THR A 36 37.14 -49.56 -31.74
CA THR A 36 36.31 -50.19 -30.70
C THR A 36 34.93 -49.51 -30.60
N VAL A 37 33.92 -50.21 -30.08
CA VAL A 37 32.57 -49.65 -29.86
C VAL A 37 32.62 -48.68 -28.69
N GLU A 38 32.03 -47.49 -28.82
CA GLU A 38 32.09 -46.44 -27.78
C GLU A 38 30.70 -45.87 -27.46
N GLU A 39 30.49 -45.44 -26.21
CA GLU A 39 29.29 -44.75 -25.74
C GLU A 39 29.60 -43.26 -25.52
N TYR A 40 29.12 -42.41 -26.41
CA TYR A 40 29.28 -40.96 -26.30
C TYR A 40 28.12 -40.35 -25.51
N ARG A 41 28.45 -39.66 -24.41
CA ARG A 41 27.49 -38.93 -23.59
C ARG A 41 27.47 -37.46 -24.00
N LEU A 42 26.28 -36.92 -24.20
CA LEU A 42 26.05 -35.60 -24.78
C LEU A 42 25.48 -34.65 -23.72
N ARG A 43 26.17 -33.54 -23.46
CA ARG A 43 25.79 -32.59 -22.39
C ARG A 43 25.94 -31.14 -22.86
N PRO A 44 24.88 -30.30 -22.79
CA PRO A 44 24.99 -28.86 -22.99
C PRO A 44 26.01 -28.21 -22.05
N ALA A 45 26.69 -27.18 -22.56
CA ALA A 45 27.68 -26.39 -21.84
C ALA A 45 27.62 -24.91 -22.28
N GLY A 46 28.11 -24.02 -21.41
CA GLY A 46 28.00 -22.57 -21.58
C GLY A 46 26.70 -21.99 -21.00
N ALA A 47 26.47 -20.70 -21.23
CA ALA A 47 25.37 -19.95 -20.61
C ALA A 47 23.97 -20.48 -20.95
N VAL A 48 23.83 -21.17 -22.09
CA VAL A 48 22.55 -21.66 -22.62
C VAL A 48 22.10 -23.00 -22.02
N ALA A 49 22.97 -23.67 -21.26
CA ALA A 49 22.76 -25.05 -20.82
C ALA A 49 21.50 -25.25 -19.96
N GLY A 50 21.06 -24.22 -19.23
CA GLY A 50 19.83 -24.27 -18.42
C GLY A 50 18.52 -24.30 -19.23
N TRP A 51 18.57 -24.02 -20.53
CA TRP A 51 17.42 -24.03 -21.45
C TRP A 51 17.72 -24.76 -22.77
N THR A 52 18.73 -25.64 -22.77
CA THR A 52 19.11 -26.49 -23.91
C THR A 52 18.93 -27.95 -23.55
N ARG A 53 18.36 -28.74 -24.46
CA ARG A 53 18.12 -30.18 -24.32
C ARG A 53 18.76 -30.93 -25.50
N VAL A 54 19.22 -32.16 -25.27
CA VAL A 54 19.80 -33.01 -26.32
C VAL A 54 19.12 -34.37 -26.29
N GLU A 55 18.59 -34.83 -27.42
CA GLU A 55 17.94 -36.14 -27.55
C GLU A 55 18.39 -36.90 -28.81
N PRO A 56 18.80 -38.19 -28.69
CA PRO A 56 19.15 -38.87 -27.45
C PRO A 56 20.37 -38.20 -26.78
N ASP A 57 20.46 -38.30 -25.46
CA ASP A 57 21.58 -37.74 -24.69
C ASP A 57 22.79 -38.69 -24.59
N VAL A 58 22.65 -39.89 -25.17
CA VAL A 58 23.68 -40.94 -25.26
C VAL A 58 23.63 -41.58 -26.66
N LEU A 59 24.78 -41.68 -27.32
CA LEU A 59 24.95 -42.37 -28.61
C LEU A 59 25.93 -43.53 -28.48
N ARG A 60 25.49 -44.75 -28.81
CA ARG A 60 26.34 -45.96 -28.85
C ARG A 60 26.73 -46.26 -30.29
N LEU A 61 28.01 -46.11 -30.63
CA LEU A 61 28.48 -46.13 -32.02
C LEU A 61 29.56 -47.19 -32.23
N TYR A 62 29.31 -48.05 -33.22
CA TYR A 62 30.30 -49.00 -33.74
C TYR A 62 31.47 -48.26 -34.45
N PRO A 63 32.64 -48.90 -34.58
CA PRO A 63 33.78 -48.36 -35.32
C PRO A 63 33.40 -47.82 -36.70
N GLY A 64 33.79 -46.58 -37.00
CA GLY A 64 33.50 -45.91 -38.26
C GLY A 64 32.06 -45.40 -38.45
N ALA A 65 31.13 -45.71 -37.54
CA ALA A 65 29.72 -45.37 -37.65
C ALA A 65 29.39 -43.94 -37.17
N GLU A 66 28.36 -43.34 -37.77
CA GLU A 66 27.84 -42.01 -37.44
C GLU A 66 26.48 -42.13 -36.75
N GLY A 67 26.27 -41.33 -35.71
CA GLY A 67 24.98 -41.14 -35.05
C GLY A 67 24.61 -39.66 -34.99
N THR A 68 23.33 -39.39 -34.76
CA THR A 68 22.77 -38.04 -34.71
C THR A 68 21.99 -37.82 -33.43
N ALA A 69 22.11 -36.60 -32.88
CA ALA A 69 21.27 -36.12 -31.79
C ALA A 69 20.69 -34.76 -32.16
N GLU A 70 19.49 -34.48 -31.68
CA GLU A 70 18.83 -33.19 -31.86
C GLU A 70 19.06 -32.33 -30.61
N VAL A 71 19.61 -31.15 -30.83
CA VAL A 71 19.87 -30.12 -29.82
C VAL A 71 18.73 -29.11 -29.89
N GLU A 72 17.83 -29.13 -28.91
CA GLU A 72 16.70 -28.21 -28.82
C GLU A 72 17.01 -27.07 -27.83
N PHE A 73 16.87 -25.84 -28.30
CA PHE A 73 16.98 -24.61 -27.54
C PHE A 73 15.58 -24.09 -27.25
N ALA A 74 15.26 -23.82 -25.98
CA ALA A 74 13.96 -23.29 -25.55
C ALA A 74 14.13 -22.14 -24.53
N PRO A 75 14.70 -20.99 -24.95
CA PRO A 75 14.97 -19.87 -24.06
C PRO A 75 13.69 -19.35 -23.36
N PRO A 76 13.67 -19.22 -22.03
CA PRO A 76 12.51 -18.71 -21.30
C PRO A 76 12.23 -17.23 -21.61
N ARG A 77 10.97 -16.81 -21.44
CA ARG A 77 10.57 -15.38 -21.47
C ARG A 77 10.91 -14.67 -20.16
N THR A 78 12.20 -14.67 -19.82
CA THR A 78 12.76 -13.98 -18.66
C THR A 78 14.03 -13.23 -19.05
N SER A 79 14.53 -12.40 -18.15
CA SER A 79 15.77 -11.64 -18.34
C SER A 79 17.03 -12.51 -18.45
N ASP A 80 16.97 -13.79 -18.05
CA ASP A 80 18.12 -14.71 -18.01
C ASP A 80 18.57 -15.15 -19.41
N ALA A 81 17.63 -15.19 -20.35
CA ALA A 81 17.90 -15.52 -21.76
C ALA A 81 18.37 -14.29 -22.54
N VAL A 82 19.50 -13.70 -22.13
CA VAL A 82 20.05 -12.42 -22.65
C VAL A 82 20.05 -12.36 -24.19
N ALA A 83 19.55 -11.25 -24.75
CA ALA A 83 19.43 -11.08 -26.20
C ALA A 83 20.80 -10.96 -26.91
N GLY A 84 20.87 -11.47 -28.13
CA GLY A 84 22.05 -11.39 -29.01
C GLY A 84 22.77 -12.73 -29.21
N PRO A 85 23.91 -12.73 -29.92
CA PRO A 85 24.68 -13.93 -30.22
C PRO A 85 25.36 -14.48 -28.95
N THR A 86 24.94 -15.67 -28.54
CA THR A 86 25.50 -16.40 -27.40
C THR A 86 26.18 -17.68 -27.88
N PRO A 87 27.47 -17.92 -27.55
CA PRO A 87 28.12 -19.18 -27.85
C PRO A 87 27.52 -20.32 -27.02
N PHE A 88 27.32 -21.47 -27.65
CA PHE A 88 26.97 -22.72 -26.98
C PHE A 88 28.01 -23.79 -27.27
N GLY A 89 28.19 -24.72 -26.33
CA GLY A 89 28.98 -25.93 -26.56
C GLY A 89 28.16 -27.16 -26.23
N ILE A 90 28.27 -28.23 -27.03
CA ILE A 90 27.82 -29.56 -26.61
C ILE A 90 29.08 -30.38 -26.30
N ARG A 91 29.24 -30.75 -25.02
CA ARG A 91 30.29 -31.69 -24.62
C ARG A 91 29.92 -33.07 -25.13
N VAL A 92 30.88 -33.71 -25.79
CA VAL A 92 30.84 -35.11 -26.20
C VAL A 92 31.89 -35.83 -25.37
N GLU A 93 31.45 -36.68 -24.45
CA GLU A 93 32.31 -37.37 -23.47
C GLU A 93 32.23 -38.89 -23.73
N PRO A 94 33.29 -39.51 -24.28
CA PRO A 94 33.36 -40.97 -24.44
C PRO A 94 33.32 -41.67 -23.07
N ALA A 95 32.72 -42.86 -23.00
CA ALA A 95 32.54 -43.58 -21.75
C ALA A 95 33.74 -44.45 -21.39
N GLU A 96 34.39 -45.07 -22.38
CA GLU A 96 35.62 -45.86 -22.16
C GLU A 96 36.87 -44.97 -22.12
N HIS A 97 36.89 -43.86 -22.88
CA HIS A 97 38.04 -42.94 -23.00
C HIS A 97 37.74 -41.46 -22.66
N PRO A 98 37.40 -41.12 -21.40
CA PRO A 98 37.00 -39.75 -21.02
C PRO A 98 38.07 -38.67 -21.22
N GLU A 99 39.34 -39.05 -21.33
CA GLU A 99 40.46 -38.15 -21.63
C GLU A 99 40.42 -37.56 -23.05
N ILE A 100 39.63 -38.17 -23.95
CA ILE A 100 39.48 -37.76 -25.37
C ILE A 100 38.17 -36.96 -25.59
N ARG A 101 37.52 -36.51 -24.51
CA ARG A 101 36.32 -35.66 -24.58
C ARG A 101 36.57 -34.35 -25.34
N ASP A 102 35.55 -33.90 -26.05
CA ASP A 102 35.58 -32.69 -26.88
C ASP A 102 34.33 -31.81 -26.63
N VAL A 103 34.34 -30.58 -27.11
CA VAL A 103 33.22 -29.63 -27.03
C VAL A 103 32.94 -29.05 -28.40
N VAL A 104 31.79 -29.43 -28.97
CA VAL A 104 31.35 -28.94 -30.28
C VAL A 104 30.71 -27.56 -30.09
N GLU A 105 31.39 -26.51 -30.54
CA GLU A 105 30.94 -25.13 -30.37
C GLU A 105 30.05 -24.65 -31.53
N GLY A 106 29.04 -23.85 -31.18
CA GLY A 106 28.13 -23.19 -32.11
C GLY A 106 27.63 -21.85 -31.58
N GLN A 107 26.79 -21.17 -32.35
CA GLN A 107 26.22 -19.86 -31.99
C GLN A 107 24.69 -19.91 -31.98
N VAL A 108 24.08 -19.43 -30.90
CA VAL A 108 22.63 -19.23 -30.81
C VAL A 108 22.34 -17.75 -30.58
N THR A 109 21.64 -17.12 -31.52
CA THR A 109 21.23 -15.73 -31.43
C THR A 109 19.86 -15.67 -30.76
N VAL A 110 19.81 -15.18 -29.53
CA VAL A 110 18.54 -15.05 -28.79
C VAL A 110 17.85 -13.74 -29.18
N GLY A 111 16.57 -13.82 -29.53
CA GLY A 111 15.75 -12.68 -29.92
C GLY A 111 15.52 -11.66 -28.78
N PRO A 112 15.26 -10.38 -29.11
CA PRO A 112 14.99 -9.35 -28.13
C PRO A 112 13.57 -9.48 -27.54
N PHE A 113 13.48 -9.87 -26.28
CA PHE A 113 12.27 -9.84 -25.46
C PHE A 113 12.25 -8.59 -24.58
N THR A 114 11.11 -7.89 -24.55
CA THR A 114 10.98 -6.59 -23.87
C THR A 114 9.68 -6.55 -23.09
N GLU A 115 9.81 -6.55 -21.77
CA GLU A 115 8.71 -6.33 -20.83
C GLU A 115 9.20 -5.34 -19.77
N LEU A 116 8.37 -4.35 -19.45
CA LEU A 116 8.73 -3.21 -18.61
C LEU A 116 7.58 -2.93 -17.65
N ARG A 117 7.83 -2.97 -16.34
CA ARG A 117 6.88 -2.57 -15.31
C ARG A 117 7.34 -1.24 -14.71
N CYS A 118 6.39 -0.32 -14.53
CA CYS A 118 6.64 1.01 -13.99
C CYS A 118 5.65 1.27 -12.85
N GLU A 119 6.13 1.75 -11.70
CA GLU A 119 5.30 1.94 -10.50
C GLU A 119 5.67 3.25 -9.78
N LEU A 120 4.67 3.97 -9.25
CA LEU A 120 4.86 5.24 -8.57
C LEU A 120 4.79 5.06 -7.05
N VAL A 121 5.94 5.18 -6.38
CA VAL A 121 6.08 4.89 -4.96
C VAL A 121 6.48 6.16 -4.19
N PRO A 122 5.66 6.67 -3.25
CA PRO A 122 4.24 6.35 -3.03
C PRO A 122 3.31 7.09 -4.01
N LEU A 123 2.12 6.53 -4.26
CA LEU A 123 1.11 7.15 -5.13
C LEU A 123 0.58 8.49 -4.58
N SER A 124 0.46 8.60 -3.26
CA SER A 124 0.07 9.84 -2.57
C SER A 124 1.23 10.40 -1.76
N VAL A 125 1.61 11.65 -2.05
CA VAL A 125 2.67 12.38 -1.33
C VAL A 125 2.11 13.59 -0.59
N ARG A 126 2.69 13.95 0.56
CA ARG A 126 2.23 15.07 1.39
C ARG A 126 3.34 16.10 1.57
N GLY A 127 3.07 17.37 1.28
CA GLY A 127 4.07 18.44 1.39
C GLY A 127 3.49 19.85 1.36
N ARG A 128 4.10 20.77 2.12
CA ARG A 128 3.73 22.21 2.09
C ARG A 128 4.33 22.94 0.90
N TRP A 129 5.63 22.73 0.66
CA TRP A 129 6.45 23.45 -0.33
C TRP A 129 7.19 22.54 -1.32
N ARG A 130 7.41 21.27 -0.94
CA ARG A 130 7.99 20.21 -1.77
C ARG A 130 7.56 18.87 -1.19
N ALA A 131 7.49 17.84 -2.02
CA ALA A 131 7.52 16.45 -1.61
C ALA A 131 8.48 15.66 -2.51
N LYS A 132 8.77 14.43 -2.10
CA LYS A 132 9.51 13.45 -2.91
C LYS A 132 8.61 12.25 -3.16
N ALA A 133 8.61 11.77 -4.40
CA ALA A 133 8.21 10.40 -4.74
C ALA A 133 9.37 9.74 -5.50
N SER A 134 9.19 8.50 -5.90
CA SER A 134 10.07 7.78 -6.82
C SER A 134 9.25 7.01 -7.83
N VAL A 135 9.78 6.87 -9.05
CA VAL A 135 9.30 5.87 -10.01
C VAL A 135 10.24 4.67 -9.95
N ALA A 136 9.69 3.50 -9.65
CA ALA A 136 10.34 2.23 -9.88
C ALA A 136 10.16 1.85 -11.36
N VAL A 137 11.24 1.44 -12.02
CA VAL A 137 11.24 0.97 -13.41
C VAL A 137 11.95 -0.38 -13.46
N ASP A 138 11.18 -1.45 -13.64
CA ASP A 138 11.67 -2.82 -13.69
C ASP A 138 11.75 -3.30 -15.13
N ASN A 139 12.96 -3.68 -15.56
CA ASN A 139 13.19 -4.31 -16.84
C ASN A 139 13.11 -5.84 -16.70
N LEU A 140 11.95 -6.40 -17.05
CA LEU A 140 11.70 -7.85 -17.07
C LEU A 140 12.14 -8.49 -18.41
N GLY A 141 12.53 -7.67 -19.40
CA GLY A 141 13.09 -8.10 -20.67
C GLY A 141 14.54 -8.59 -20.58
N ASN A 142 15.03 -9.15 -21.68
CA ASN A 142 16.37 -9.76 -21.81
C ASN A 142 17.42 -8.84 -22.46
N GLN A 143 17.07 -7.57 -22.74
CA GLN A 143 17.96 -6.56 -23.30
C GLN A 143 17.95 -5.27 -22.45
N PRO A 144 19.04 -4.49 -22.41
CA PRO A 144 19.06 -3.24 -21.65
C PRO A 144 18.11 -2.20 -22.27
N LEU A 145 17.25 -1.61 -21.46
CA LEU A 145 16.24 -0.64 -21.90
C LEU A 145 16.58 0.76 -21.39
N THR A 146 16.51 1.76 -22.26
CA THR A 146 16.60 3.18 -21.85
C THR A 146 15.20 3.77 -21.77
N VAL A 147 14.90 4.42 -20.65
CA VAL A 147 13.67 5.18 -20.44
C VAL A 147 13.97 6.65 -20.17
N SER A 148 13.06 7.53 -20.58
CA SER A 148 13.03 8.95 -20.23
C SER A 148 11.73 9.25 -19.49
N LEU A 149 11.83 9.98 -18.38
CA LEU A 149 10.71 10.33 -17.53
C LEU A 149 10.45 11.84 -17.63
N SER A 150 9.18 12.21 -17.72
CA SER A 150 8.73 13.60 -17.70
C SER A 150 7.52 13.76 -16.81
N GLY A 151 7.50 14.82 -16.00
CA GLY A 151 6.27 15.26 -15.33
C GLY A 151 5.35 15.92 -16.34
N ARG A 152 4.07 15.50 -16.40
CA ARG A 152 3.06 16.21 -17.17
C ARG A 152 2.51 17.35 -16.31
N GLU A 153 2.77 18.58 -16.73
CA GLU A 153 2.29 19.78 -16.04
C GLU A 153 0.77 19.87 -16.12
N ASN A 154 0.10 19.77 -14.96
CA ASN A 154 -1.33 20.02 -14.82
C ASN A 154 -1.59 21.53 -14.62
N GLY A 155 -1.01 22.34 -15.51
CA GLY A 155 -0.95 23.81 -15.41
C GLY A 155 -0.14 24.31 -14.21
N ASP A 156 -0.30 25.60 -13.89
CA ASP A 156 0.42 26.33 -12.83
C ASP A 156 0.23 25.79 -11.39
N ALA A 157 -0.54 24.70 -11.21
CA ALA A 157 -0.79 24.09 -9.92
C ALA A 157 0.43 23.35 -9.35
N LEU A 158 1.19 22.63 -10.18
CA LEU A 158 2.22 21.69 -9.71
C LEU A 158 3.33 21.43 -10.76
N THR A 159 4.57 21.61 -10.34
CA THR A 159 5.78 21.23 -11.10
C THR A 159 6.27 19.86 -10.63
N VAL A 160 6.59 18.96 -11.56
CA VAL A 160 7.13 17.61 -11.27
C VAL A 160 8.40 17.38 -12.09
N GLU A 161 9.55 17.37 -11.41
CA GLU A 161 10.88 17.21 -12.02
C GLU A 161 11.46 15.81 -11.72
N PRO A 162 11.63 14.93 -12.73
CA PRO A 162 12.35 13.67 -12.57
C PRO A 162 13.87 13.85 -12.57
N GLU A 163 14.53 13.26 -11.57
CA GLU A 163 15.96 13.35 -11.30
C GLU A 163 16.52 11.92 -11.07
N PRO A 164 17.26 11.32 -12.02
CA PRO A 164 17.59 11.82 -13.36
C PRO A 164 16.40 11.74 -14.34
N THR A 165 16.41 12.59 -15.38
CA THR A 165 15.34 12.63 -16.40
C THR A 165 15.38 11.45 -17.38
N SER A 166 16.48 10.70 -17.43
CA SER A 166 16.57 9.42 -18.15
C SER A 166 17.48 8.43 -17.41
N VAL A 167 17.21 7.14 -17.60
CA VAL A 167 17.99 6.05 -17.00
C VAL A 167 18.02 4.84 -17.93
N GLN A 168 19.14 4.11 -17.92
CA GLN A 168 19.26 2.81 -18.58
C GLN A 168 19.15 1.70 -17.54
N VAL A 169 18.28 0.72 -17.80
CA VAL A 169 17.97 -0.39 -16.91
C VAL A 169 18.43 -1.69 -17.55
N ALA A 170 19.37 -2.40 -16.92
CA ALA A 170 19.87 -3.68 -17.39
C ALA A 170 18.79 -4.79 -17.31
N PRO A 171 18.93 -5.91 -18.06
CA PRO A 171 18.01 -7.05 -17.96
C PRO A 171 17.86 -7.53 -16.51
N GLY A 172 16.62 -7.78 -16.09
CA GLY A 172 16.31 -8.34 -14.77
C GLY A 172 16.63 -7.40 -13.61
N ARG A 173 16.65 -6.08 -13.84
CA ARG A 173 16.95 -5.06 -12.82
C ARG A 173 15.86 -4.02 -12.70
N ALA A 174 15.78 -3.46 -11.49
CA ALA A 174 15.02 -2.28 -11.15
C ALA A 174 15.91 -1.03 -11.21
N ALA A 175 15.34 0.11 -11.58
CA ALA A 175 15.92 1.43 -11.39
C ALA A 175 14.92 2.36 -10.71
N PHE A 176 15.38 3.13 -9.72
CA PHE A 176 14.55 4.12 -9.01
C PHE A 176 14.93 5.53 -9.46
N VAL A 177 13.95 6.26 -10.01
CA VAL A 177 14.11 7.67 -10.42
C VAL A 177 13.41 8.57 -9.42
N GLY A 178 14.12 9.55 -8.87
CA GLY A 178 13.54 10.50 -7.90
C GLY A 178 12.60 11.49 -8.59
N LEU A 179 11.49 11.82 -7.92
CA LEU A 179 10.55 12.86 -8.35
C LEU A 179 10.56 14.02 -7.36
N ASN A 180 10.95 15.19 -7.85
CA ASN A 180 10.90 16.45 -7.11
C ASN A 180 9.60 17.18 -7.42
N ILE A 181 8.64 17.13 -6.50
CA ILE A 181 7.30 17.67 -6.70
C ILE A 181 7.16 18.97 -5.89
N ARG A 182 6.78 20.08 -6.55
CA ARG A 182 6.57 21.40 -5.94
C ARG A 182 5.22 21.99 -6.37
N PRO A 183 4.43 22.60 -5.46
CA PRO A 183 3.22 23.33 -5.81
C PRO A 183 3.58 24.73 -6.33
N GLY A 184 2.93 25.17 -7.42
CA GLY A 184 3.17 26.50 -8.00
C GLY A 184 2.72 27.66 -7.11
N ALA A 185 1.75 27.41 -6.22
CA ALA A 185 1.29 28.37 -5.22
C ALA A 185 1.29 27.79 -3.80
N VAL A 186 1.62 28.61 -2.80
CA VAL A 186 1.59 28.24 -1.38
C VAL A 186 0.17 28.42 -0.83
N SER A 187 -0.43 27.33 -0.36
CA SER A 187 -1.73 27.37 0.33
C SER A 187 -1.57 27.96 1.75
N TRP A 188 -1.84 29.25 1.91
CA TRP A 188 -1.67 29.94 3.19
C TRP A 188 -2.78 29.64 4.21
N VAL A 189 -4.05 29.66 3.79
CA VAL A 189 -5.21 29.52 4.67
C VAL A 189 -6.19 28.53 4.07
N GLY A 190 -6.59 27.50 4.81
CA GLY A 190 -7.47 26.46 4.29
C GLY A 190 -7.41 25.14 5.05
N GLY A 191 -7.57 24.05 4.31
CA GLY A 191 -7.51 22.67 4.79
C GLY A 191 -6.42 21.87 4.07
N LEU A 192 -6.80 20.74 3.48
CA LEU A 192 -5.91 19.90 2.66
C LEU A 192 -6.33 19.98 1.19
N ASN A 193 -5.51 20.61 0.36
CA ASN A 193 -5.74 20.65 -1.09
C ASN A 193 -5.15 19.39 -1.73
N LYS A 194 -5.90 18.73 -2.63
CA LYS A 194 -5.42 17.60 -3.45
C LYS A 194 -5.07 18.11 -4.85
N HIS A 195 -3.82 17.94 -5.28
CA HIS A 195 -3.36 18.26 -6.63
C HIS A 195 -2.95 16.95 -7.35
N PRO A 196 -3.75 16.42 -8.29
CA PRO A 196 -3.36 15.23 -9.04
C PRO A 196 -2.19 15.54 -9.98
N PHE A 197 -1.33 14.56 -10.24
CA PHE A 197 -0.21 14.67 -11.18
C PHE A 197 0.00 13.39 -11.97
N THR A 198 0.58 13.53 -13.16
CA THR A 198 0.94 12.41 -14.03
C THR A 198 2.42 12.46 -14.36
N VAL A 199 3.09 11.32 -14.35
CA VAL A 199 4.46 11.14 -14.84
C VAL A 199 4.42 10.20 -16.02
N SER A 200 4.88 10.67 -17.18
CA SER A 200 5.04 9.85 -18.38
C SER A 200 6.42 9.20 -18.36
N VAL A 201 6.43 7.86 -18.36
CA VAL A 201 7.64 7.05 -18.58
C VAL A 201 7.64 6.61 -20.04
N GLN A 202 8.53 7.18 -20.85
CA GLN A 202 8.66 6.84 -22.26
C GLN A 202 9.86 5.92 -22.48
N ARG A 203 9.64 4.78 -23.14
CA ARG A 203 10.71 3.86 -23.53
C ARG A 203 11.32 4.30 -24.87
N ALA A 204 12.65 4.26 -24.98
CA ALA A 204 13.34 4.53 -26.22
C ALA A 204 12.82 3.59 -27.35
N GLY A 205 12.52 4.18 -28.51
CA GLY A 205 11.95 3.49 -29.66
C GLY A 205 10.43 3.27 -29.64
N VAL A 206 9.70 3.76 -28.62
CA VAL A 206 8.23 3.68 -28.56
C VAL A 206 7.61 5.09 -28.48
N PRO A 207 6.62 5.44 -29.32
CA PRO A 207 5.98 6.76 -29.28
C PRO A 207 5.00 6.91 -28.10
N GLU A 208 4.42 5.81 -27.62
CA GLU A 208 3.45 5.78 -26.53
C GLU A 208 4.15 5.74 -25.16
N PRO A 209 3.92 6.71 -24.26
CA PRO A 209 4.45 6.67 -22.90
C PRO A 209 3.50 5.93 -21.94
N THR A 210 4.07 5.26 -20.94
CA THR A 210 3.31 4.75 -19.79
C THR A 210 2.99 5.90 -18.83
N GLU A 211 1.71 6.23 -18.64
CA GLU A 211 1.28 7.23 -17.65
C GLU A 211 1.15 6.62 -16.24
N LEU A 212 1.94 7.13 -15.29
CA LEU A 212 1.76 6.88 -13.86
C LEU A 212 1.05 8.08 -13.22
N ARG A 213 0.04 7.84 -12.39
CA ARG A 213 -0.78 8.90 -11.78
C ARG A 213 -0.67 8.88 -10.26
N GLY A 214 -0.53 10.06 -9.66
CA GLY A 214 -0.42 10.24 -8.21
C GLY A 214 -1.11 11.50 -7.72
N THR A 215 -1.13 11.69 -6.40
CA THR A 215 -1.77 12.85 -5.75
C THR A 215 -0.81 13.56 -4.80
N TYR A 216 -0.63 14.87 -4.99
CA TYR A 216 0.08 15.75 -4.06
C TYR A 216 -0.90 16.39 -3.08
N LEU A 217 -0.75 16.06 -1.80
CA LEU A 217 -1.57 16.51 -0.69
C LEU A 217 -0.91 17.74 -0.03
N GLN A 218 -1.41 18.93 -0.33
CA GLN A 218 -0.90 20.21 0.18
C GLN A 218 -1.70 20.71 1.41
N PRO A 219 -1.22 20.48 2.65
CA PRO A 219 -1.85 21.08 3.82
C PRO A 219 -1.55 22.58 3.89
N SER A 220 -2.56 23.39 4.21
CA SER A 220 -2.37 24.83 4.39
C SER A 220 -1.37 25.16 5.52
N VAL A 221 -0.78 26.35 5.46
CA VAL A 221 0.16 26.84 6.49
C VAL A 221 -0.58 27.16 7.80
N LEU A 222 -1.66 27.93 7.74
CA LEU A 222 -2.49 28.29 8.89
C LEU A 222 -3.91 27.68 8.81
N PRO A 223 -4.44 27.10 9.91
CA PRO A 223 -5.84 26.72 9.99
C PRO A 223 -6.73 27.96 10.11
N ARG A 224 -7.97 27.89 9.61
CA ARG A 224 -8.89 29.05 9.57
C ARG A 224 -9.15 29.70 10.94
N TRP A 225 -9.14 28.94 12.04
CA TRP A 225 -9.29 29.51 13.39
C TRP A 225 -8.13 30.42 13.80
N ALA A 226 -6.91 30.16 13.34
CA ALA A 226 -5.74 30.98 13.69
C ALA A 226 -5.86 32.39 13.12
N MET A 227 -6.50 32.55 11.94
CA MET A 227 -6.80 33.87 11.38
C MET A 227 -7.83 34.65 12.22
N ALA A 228 -8.79 33.96 12.85
CA ALA A 228 -9.78 34.58 13.75
C ALA A 228 -9.16 34.97 15.10
N VAL A 229 -8.23 34.16 15.62
CA VAL A 229 -7.44 34.54 16.81
C VAL A 229 -6.51 35.71 16.50
N LEU A 230 -5.85 35.72 15.33
CA LEU A 230 -4.97 36.81 14.91
C LEU A 230 -5.74 38.13 14.72
N SER A 231 -6.95 38.10 14.15
CA SER A 231 -7.79 39.30 14.01
C SER A 231 -8.33 39.79 15.36
N LEU A 232 -8.71 38.88 16.28
CA LEU A 232 -9.09 39.24 17.63
C LEU A 232 -7.93 39.88 18.41
N LEU A 233 -6.71 39.33 18.31
CA LEU A 233 -5.50 39.91 18.89
C LEU A 233 -5.16 41.27 18.28
N LEU A 234 -5.34 41.46 16.98
CA LEU A 234 -5.16 42.75 16.32
C LEU A 234 -6.17 43.79 16.83
N VAL A 235 -7.45 43.43 16.97
CA VAL A 235 -8.49 44.31 17.55
C VAL A 235 -8.18 44.63 19.02
N ALA A 236 -7.75 43.64 19.81
CA ALA A 236 -7.35 43.85 21.19
C ALA A 236 -6.13 44.77 21.32
N ALA A 237 -5.12 44.64 20.45
CA ALA A 237 -3.96 45.51 20.41
C ALA A 237 -4.33 46.95 20.01
N LEU A 238 -5.19 47.13 19.00
CA LEU A 238 -5.71 48.44 18.60
C LEU A 238 -6.53 49.10 19.72
N ALA A 239 -7.36 48.33 20.42
CA ALA A 239 -8.12 48.80 21.58
C ALA A 239 -7.21 49.19 22.76
N PHE A 240 -6.17 48.38 23.04
CA PHE A 240 -5.15 48.69 24.05
C PHE A 240 -4.41 49.98 23.73
N VAL A 241 -3.97 50.18 22.49
CA VAL A 241 -3.31 51.41 22.04
C VAL A 241 -4.25 52.62 22.15
N ALA A 242 -5.53 52.48 21.76
CA ALA A 242 -6.52 53.54 21.89
C ALA A 242 -6.86 53.90 23.35
N LEU A 243 -6.84 52.92 24.26
CA LEU A 243 -6.97 53.14 25.70
C LEU A 243 -5.72 53.81 26.28
N TRP A 244 -4.52 53.37 25.88
CA TRP A 244 -3.24 53.93 26.31
C TRP A 244 -3.13 55.42 25.99
N PHE A 245 -3.46 55.82 24.75
CA PHE A 245 -3.47 57.25 24.36
C PHE A 245 -4.63 58.07 24.99
N ARG A 246 -5.69 57.42 25.50
CA ARG A 246 -6.72 58.09 26.31
C ARG A 246 -6.37 58.19 27.79
N ALA A 247 -5.51 57.33 28.30
CA ALA A 247 -5.15 57.23 29.71
C ALA A 247 -4.11 58.30 30.11
N VAL A 248 -4.47 59.59 29.99
CA VAL A 248 -3.64 60.70 30.51
C VAL A 248 -3.54 60.56 32.04
N PRO A 249 -2.34 60.30 32.60
CA PRO A 249 -2.22 59.96 34.01
C PRO A 249 -2.40 61.21 34.88
N LYS A 250 -3.54 61.29 35.59
CA LYS A 250 -3.76 62.29 36.65
C LYS A 250 -2.97 61.89 37.90
N VAL A 251 -1.66 62.11 37.86
CA VAL A 251 -0.76 61.96 39.01
C VAL A 251 -1.06 63.01 40.08
N SER A 252 -1.94 62.68 41.01
CA SER A 252 -2.17 63.45 42.24
C SER A 252 -1.04 63.19 43.24
N THR A 253 -0.05 64.09 43.27
CA THR A 253 1.10 64.02 44.17
C THR A 253 0.65 64.12 45.64
N SER A 254 0.60 63.00 46.34
CA SER A 254 0.38 62.93 47.80
C SER A 254 1.66 63.30 48.57
N ALA A 255 2.21 64.47 48.27
CA ALA A 255 3.33 65.05 48.99
C ALA A 255 2.81 65.65 50.32
N ARG A 256 3.26 65.09 51.45
CA ARG A 256 2.97 65.64 52.78
C ARG A 256 4.24 65.73 53.61
N GLU A 257 4.78 66.94 53.71
CA GLU A 257 5.92 67.23 54.56
C GLU A 257 5.57 67.16 56.06
N LYS A 258 6.59 66.77 56.82
CA LYS A 258 6.82 66.90 58.26
C LYS A 258 8.35 67.11 58.37
N PRO A 259 8.91 67.87 59.35
CA PRO A 259 8.49 67.80 60.76
C PRO A 259 8.62 69.12 61.59
N GLY A 260 8.36 69.01 62.90
CA GLY A 260 8.72 70.01 63.92
C GLY A 260 7.52 70.78 64.53
N GLN A 261 7.39 70.96 65.84
CA GLN A 261 8.18 70.42 66.98
C GLN A 261 7.31 70.45 68.27
N SER A 262 7.67 69.63 69.29
CA SER A 262 7.47 69.75 70.78
C SER A 262 6.27 70.53 71.38
N GLN A 263 5.63 70.18 72.50
CA GLN A 263 5.83 69.24 73.64
C GLN A 263 4.44 69.11 74.36
N LYS A 264 4.08 68.18 75.27
CA LYS A 264 4.74 67.52 76.43
C LYS A 264 3.90 66.29 76.89
N LEU A 265 4.43 65.48 77.81
CA LEU A 265 3.76 64.39 78.57
C LEU A 265 3.92 64.66 80.10
N PRO A 266 3.44 63.84 81.08
CA PRO A 266 2.80 62.51 81.05
C PRO A 266 1.36 62.54 81.69
N GLU A 267 0.71 61.53 82.31
CA GLU A 267 1.01 60.12 82.68
C GLU A 267 -0.27 59.29 82.97
N LYS A 268 -0.23 57.94 82.82
CA LYS A 268 -1.11 56.89 83.40
C LYS A 268 -2.63 56.91 83.05
N GLU A 269 -3.38 55.80 83.08
CA GLU A 269 -3.15 54.44 83.65
C GLU A 269 -3.26 53.27 82.63
N LYS A 270 -2.88 52.08 83.11
CA LYS A 270 -3.07 50.70 82.60
C LYS A 270 -3.30 49.82 83.87
N PRO A 271 -3.76 48.54 83.84
CA PRO A 271 -3.91 47.64 82.69
C PRO A 271 -5.22 46.81 82.64
N SER A 272 -5.38 45.98 81.61
CA SER A 272 -5.66 44.53 81.76
C SER A 272 -5.34 43.75 80.46
N GLU A 273 -5.15 42.45 80.62
CA GLU A 273 -4.69 41.42 79.67
C GLU A 273 -5.65 40.21 79.75
N PRO A 274 -5.47 39.06 79.04
CA PRO A 274 -4.51 38.71 77.97
C PRO A 274 -5.18 38.06 76.72
N ALA A 275 -4.38 37.47 75.83
CA ALA A 275 -4.78 36.47 74.82
C ALA A 275 -4.64 35.03 75.44
N PRO A 276 -4.22 33.89 74.79
CA PRO A 276 -3.53 33.66 73.50
C PRO A 276 -4.10 32.42 72.69
N PRO A 277 -3.35 31.45 72.06
CA PRO A 277 -3.61 31.12 70.63
C PRO A 277 -3.54 29.62 70.17
N LYS A 278 -3.71 29.39 68.84
CA LYS A 278 -3.20 28.20 68.07
C LYS A 278 -3.85 26.82 68.44
N PRO A 279 -3.53 25.66 67.81
CA PRO A 279 -2.41 25.26 66.92
C PRO A 279 -2.78 24.61 65.55
N PRO A 280 -1.80 24.11 64.75
CA PRO A 280 -1.98 23.49 63.41
C PRO A 280 -1.51 22.01 63.32
N GLU A 281 -1.41 21.48 62.08
CA GLU A 281 -0.38 20.52 61.57
C GLU A 281 -0.55 18.99 61.73
N GLU A 282 -0.39 18.22 60.63
CA GLU A 282 0.38 16.94 60.53
C GLU A 282 0.54 16.43 59.06
N GLU A 283 1.37 15.40 58.83
CA GLU A 283 1.84 14.89 57.51
C GLU A 283 1.68 13.34 57.31
N LYS A 284 2.21 12.83 56.16
CA LYS A 284 2.81 11.48 55.91
C LYS A 284 1.94 10.35 55.23
N PRO A 285 2.55 9.25 54.67
CA PRO A 285 2.28 8.82 53.26
C PRO A 285 2.22 7.27 53.03
N GLU A 286 2.64 6.79 51.83
CA GLU A 286 3.00 5.37 51.46
C GLU A 286 1.79 4.37 51.31
N GLU A 287 1.74 3.33 50.44
CA GLU A 287 2.55 2.86 49.27
C GLU A 287 1.74 1.92 48.30
N LYS A 288 2.37 1.50 47.17
CA LYS A 288 2.22 0.37 46.18
C LYS A 288 1.28 -0.88 46.43
N PRO A 289 1.13 -1.89 45.50
CA PRO A 289 1.18 -1.96 44.00
C PRO A 289 0.22 -3.03 43.31
N GLU A 290 0.34 -3.21 41.96
CA GLU A 290 0.21 -4.47 41.12
C GLU A 290 -1.09 -5.37 41.16
N GLU A 291 -1.40 -6.33 40.25
CA GLU A 291 -1.23 -6.49 38.77
C GLU A 291 -2.03 -7.74 38.19
N GLN A 292 -2.45 -7.70 36.91
CA GLN A 292 -2.83 -8.79 35.94
C GLN A 292 -4.14 -9.67 36.04
N PRO A 293 -4.65 -10.21 34.89
CA PRO A 293 -5.75 -11.18 34.74
C PRO A 293 -5.27 -12.61 34.34
N PRO A 294 -6.16 -13.62 34.16
CA PRO A 294 -6.67 -14.03 32.82
C PRO A 294 -8.21 -14.38 32.86
N GLU A 295 -8.91 -15.24 32.09
CA GLU A 295 -8.63 -16.32 31.08
C GLU A 295 -9.91 -16.66 30.22
N GLU A 296 -9.83 -17.57 29.23
CA GLU A 296 -10.95 -18.04 28.35
C GLU A 296 -11.66 -19.34 28.86
N PRO A 297 -12.68 -19.87 28.14
CA PRO A 297 -12.46 -21.13 27.39
C PRO A 297 -13.18 -21.21 26.01
N ALA A 298 -13.00 -22.31 25.28
CA ALA A 298 -13.30 -22.44 23.84
C ALA A 298 -14.04 -23.75 23.42
N ASP A 299 -14.35 -23.80 22.11
CA ASP A 299 -14.65 -24.95 21.23
C ASP A 299 -16.06 -25.60 21.26
N ASP A 300 -16.54 -25.92 20.05
CA ASP A 300 -17.37 -27.05 19.60
C ASP A 300 -18.06 -26.70 18.26
N GLY A 301 -17.73 -27.43 17.18
CA GLY A 301 -18.25 -27.17 15.82
C GLY A 301 -19.06 -28.32 15.21
N ALA A 302 -20.12 -28.02 14.45
CA ALA A 302 -20.87 -29.02 13.67
C ALA A 302 -21.69 -28.44 12.50
N GLY A 303 -21.50 -29.04 11.31
CA GLY A 303 -22.51 -29.11 10.23
C GLY A 303 -22.67 -27.90 9.30
N GLU A 304 -22.33 -28.08 8.02
CA GLU A 304 -22.71 -27.16 6.93
C GLU A 304 -24.22 -27.25 6.62
N PRO A 305 -24.98 -26.15 6.70
CA PRO A 305 -26.18 -25.94 5.89
C PRO A 305 -25.77 -25.47 4.48
N GLU A 306 -26.73 -25.40 3.55
CA GLU A 306 -26.53 -24.58 2.35
C GLU A 306 -26.35 -23.12 2.79
N GLY A 307 -25.18 -22.54 2.52
CA GLY A 307 -24.73 -21.28 3.13
C GLY A 307 -25.59 -20.07 2.74
N PRO A 308 -25.63 -19.02 3.59
CA PRO A 308 -26.36 -17.80 3.29
C PRO A 308 -25.79 -17.12 2.04
N THR A 309 -26.65 -16.52 1.22
CA THR A 309 -26.25 -15.85 -0.02
C THR A 309 -25.36 -14.63 0.27
N GLU A 310 -24.05 -14.78 0.05
CA GLU A 310 -23.08 -13.69 0.22
C GLU A 310 -23.30 -12.56 -0.80
N GLN A 311 -23.23 -11.32 -0.32
CA GLN A 311 -23.45 -10.11 -1.12
C GLN A 311 -22.27 -9.14 -0.96
N THR A 312 -22.02 -8.35 -2.01
CA THR A 312 -21.09 -7.22 -1.97
C THR A 312 -21.83 -5.91 -1.74
N ILE A 313 -21.25 -5.03 -0.92
CA ILE A 313 -21.77 -3.69 -0.64
C ILE A 313 -20.76 -2.68 -1.18
N ARG A 314 -21.10 -1.96 -2.26
CA ARG A 314 -20.16 -1.12 -3.01
C ARG A 314 -20.59 0.35 -3.02
N SER A 315 -19.69 1.29 -2.78
CA SER A 315 -20.01 2.72 -2.89
C SER A 315 -20.12 3.18 -4.35
N ASN A 316 -20.76 4.33 -4.59
CA ASN A 316 -20.97 4.87 -5.94
C ASN A 316 -19.84 5.80 -6.41
N ALA A 317 -18.99 6.30 -5.50
CA ALA A 317 -17.97 7.30 -5.82
C ALA A 317 -16.75 6.72 -6.56
N ASN A 318 -16.28 7.43 -7.59
CA ASN A 318 -14.98 7.22 -8.25
C ASN A 318 -14.68 5.80 -8.75
N GLY A 319 -15.71 5.02 -9.11
CA GLY A 319 -15.59 3.62 -9.53
C GLY A 319 -15.91 2.60 -8.43
N GLY A 320 -16.15 3.04 -7.20
CA GLY A 320 -16.79 2.30 -6.12
C GLY A 320 -15.94 1.20 -5.51
N TRP A 321 -15.47 1.43 -4.28
CA TRP A 321 -14.84 0.38 -3.46
C TRP A 321 -15.91 -0.48 -2.78
N TYR A 322 -15.55 -1.72 -2.45
CA TYR A 322 -16.35 -2.57 -1.59
C TYR A 322 -16.15 -2.22 -0.11
N LEU A 323 -17.23 -2.26 0.68
CA LEU A 323 -17.19 -2.25 2.13
C LEU A 323 -16.48 -3.54 2.58
N GLN A 324 -15.46 -3.42 3.41
CA GLN A 324 -14.57 -4.52 3.74
C GLN A 324 -14.11 -4.50 5.20
N THR A 325 -13.90 -5.67 5.79
CA THR A 325 -13.19 -5.84 7.06
C THR A 325 -11.69 -5.58 6.89
N ASN A 326 -11.08 -4.85 7.83
CA ASN A 326 -9.65 -4.58 7.79
C ASN A 326 -8.84 -5.86 8.07
N GLY A 327 -7.93 -6.24 7.17
CA GLY A 327 -7.08 -7.42 7.27
C GLY A 327 -7.82 -8.77 7.23
N GLY A 328 -9.15 -8.77 7.08
CA GLY A 328 -9.97 -9.95 7.37
C GLY A 328 -9.96 -10.36 8.85
N SER A 329 -9.62 -9.43 9.74
CA SER A 329 -9.49 -9.71 11.18
C SER A 329 -10.83 -10.09 11.81
N GLN A 330 -10.76 -11.01 12.76
CA GLN A 330 -11.88 -11.48 13.58
C GLN A 330 -11.87 -10.82 14.97
N GLU A 331 -10.98 -9.85 15.20
CA GLU A 331 -10.88 -9.11 16.47
C GLU A 331 -12.02 -8.08 16.62
N ASP A 332 -12.69 -8.09 17.76
CA ASP A 332 -13.68 -7.09 18.16
C ASP A 332 -13.09 -5.67 18.11
N GLY A 333 -13.77 -4.77 17.39
CA GLY A 333 -13.29 -3.40 17.14
C GLY A 333 -12.44 -3.24 15.89
N THR A 334 -12.27 -4.29 15.08
CA THR A 334 -11.70 -4.21 13.72
C THR A 334 -12.50 -3.20 12.89
N GLN A 335 -11.89 -2.09 12.47
CA GLN A 335 -12.58 -1.10 11.65
C GLN A 335 -13.03 -1.70 10.30
N ILE A 336 -14.26 -1.38 9.88
CA ILE A 336 -14.80 -1.73 8.56
C ILE A 336 -14.65 -0.51 7.65
N GLY A 337 -14.21 -0.66 6.41
CA GLY A 337 -13.90 0.48 5.54
C GLY A 337 -13.80 0.18 4.04
N GLN A 338 -13.08 1.06 3.32
CA GLN A 338 -13.24 1.26 1.87
C GLN A 338 -11.88 1.51 1.15
N SER A 339 -10.88 0.63 1.32
CA SER A 339 -9.62 0.73 0.57
C SER A 339 -8.83 -0.60 0.57
N PRO A 340 -8.59 -1.24 -0.59
CA PRO A 340 -7.74 -2.44 -0.72
C PRO A 340 -6.31 -2.25 -0.19
N GLU A 341 -5.76 -1.03 -0.30
CA GLU A 341 -4.41 -0.70 0.21
C GLU A 341 -4.36 -0.69 1.74
N TRP A 342 -5.50 -0.48 2.40
CA TRP A 342 -5.63 -0.47 3.86
C TRP A 342 -6.07 -1.84 4.40
N THR A 343 -7.03 -2.50 3.75
CA THR A 343 -7.53 -3.82 4.16
C THR A 343 -6.56 -4.97 3.86
N GLY A 344 -5.49 -4.71 3.10
CA GLY A 344 -4.43 -5.68 2.80
C GLY A 344 -4.79 -6.75 1.78
N ASP A 345 -5.98 -6.66 1.19
CA ASP A 345 -6.55 -7.63 0.25
C ASP A 345 -6.91 -6.91 -1.05
N GLN A 346 -6.42 -7.42 -2.19
CA GLN A 346 -6.77 -6.86 -3.50
C GLN A 346 -8.09 -7.42 -4.03
N PHE A 347 -8.45 -8.68 -3.73
CA PHE A 347 -9.74 -9.33 -4.03
C PHE A 347 -9.85 -10.67 -3.26
N GLY A 348 -10.64 -10.72 -2.19
CA GLY A 348 -10.80 -11.91 -1.34
C GLY A 348 -12.05 -11.88 -0.45
N ARG A 349 -12.09 -12.69 0.62
CA ARG A 349 -13.31 -12.89 1.44
C ARG A 349 -13.77 -11.64 2.20
N ASN A 350 -12.91 -10.64 2.37
CA ASN A 350 -13.14 -9.51 3.25
C ASN A 350 -14.24 -8.53 2.75
N GLN A 351 -14.62 -8.63 1.46
CA GLN A 351 -15.62 -7.76 0.81
C GLN A 351 -17.05 -8.32 0.84
N TRP A 352 -17.25 -9.51 1.40
CA TRP A 352 -18.49 -10.27 1.34
C TRP A 352 -19.25 -10.21 2.66
N TRP A 353 -20.57 -10.03 2.54
CA TRP A 353 -21.48 -9.78 3.65
C TRP A 353 -22.71 -10.66 3.57
N THR A 354 -23.13 -11.23 4.70
CA THR A 354 -24.45 -11.82 4.87
C THR A 354 -25.38 -10.74 5.44
N ILE A 355 -26.44 -10.41 4.70
CA ILE A 355 -27.44 -9.44 5.14
C ILE A 355 -28.61 -10.19 5.78
N HIS A 356 -28.64 -10.18 7.11
CA HIS A 356 -29.75 -10.75 7.89
C HIS A 356 -30.93 -9.78 7.87
N HIS A 357 -32.07 -10.18 7.33
CA HIS A 357 -33.27 -9.33 7.21
C HIS A 357 -34.29 -9.60 8.32
N TYR A 358 -34.67 -8.54 9.05
CA TYR A 358 -35.66 -8.61 10.14
C TYR A 358 -36.94 -7.87 9.75
N PRO A 359 -37.99 -8.58 9.31
CA PRO A 359 -39.22 -7.96 8.81
C PRO A 359 -40.10 -7.36 9.90
N GLU A 360 -39.89 -7.71 11.18
CA GLU A 360 -40.71 -7.22 12.31
C GLU A 360 -40.54 -5.71 12.56
N ASP A 361 -39.34 -5.17 12.38
CA ASP A 361 -39.04 -3.73 12.53
C ASP A 361 -38.39 -3.09 11.29
N ASN A 362 -38.35 -3.82 10.17
CA ASN A 362 -37.77 -3.41 8.89
C ASN A 362 -36.29 -2.96 9.02
N THR A 363 -35.49 -3.84 9.61
CA THR A 363 -34.05 -3.63 9.80
C THR A 363 -33.22 -4.79 9.24
N VAL A 364 -31.91 -4.61 9.20
CA VAL A 364 -30.93 -5.64 8.87
C VAL A 364 -29.74 -5.65 9.84
N ALA A 365 -29.04 -6.77 9.91
CA ALA A 365 -27.65 -6.83 10.36
C ALA A 365 -26.74 -7.21 9.19
N LEU A 366 -25.49 -6.72 9.23
CA LEU A 366 -24.48 -6.95 8.19
C LEU A 366 -23.35 -7.79 8.80
N GLU A 367 -23.43 -9.11 8.65
CA GLU A 367 -22.39 -10.06 9.09
C GLU A 367 -21.29 -10.15 8.03
N SER A 368 -20.02 -10.29 8.44
CA SER A 368 -18.91 -10.45 7.49
C SER A 368 -18.58 -11.92 7.22
N ALA A 369 -18.47 -12.32 5.95
CA ALA A 369 -18.02 -13.65 5.55
C ALA A 369 -16.56 -13.97 5.97
N SER A 370 -15.77 -12.95 6.33
CA SER A 370 -14.41 -13.14 6.89
C SER A 370 -14.43 -13.50 8.40
N SER A 371 -15.53 -13.22 9.10
CA SER A 371 -15.72 -13.45 10.53
C SER A 371 -17.20 -13.74 10.83
N PRO A 372 -17.68 -14.97 10.58
CA PRO A 372 -19.03 -15.39 10.93
C PRO A 372 -19.32 -15.17 12.42
N GLY A 373 -20.55 -14.77 12.75
CA GLY A 373 -20.95 -14.29 14.07
C GLY A 373 -20.64 -12.81 14.32
N SER A 374 -19.80 -12.15 13.51
CA SER A 374 -19.40 -10.76 13.71
C SER A 374 -20.09 -9.81 12.72
N VAL A 375 -20.70 -8.74 13.25
CA VAL A 375 -21.53 -7.79 12.48
C VAL A 375 -20.98 -6.37 12.49
N ALA A 376 -21.38 -5.57 11.50
CA ALA A 376 -21.10 -4.13 11.47
C ALA A 376 -21.83 -3.39 12.61
N GLN A 377 -21.07 -2.72 13.47
CA GLN A 377 -21.51 -2.01 14.66
C GLN A 377 -21.08 -0.53 14.63
N LEU A 378 -21.96 0.37 15.04
CA LEU A 378 -21.58 1.73 15.42
C LEU A 378 -20.89 1.75 16.79
N LYS A 379 -19.60 2.08 16.83
CA LYS A 379 -18.79 2.11 18.05
C LYS A 379 -19.31 3.12 19.07
N GLU A 380 -19.61 2.62 20.27
CA GLU A 380 -19.98 3.35 21.50
C GLU A 380 -19.38 4.77 21.59
N ASN A 381 -20.25 5.80 21.66
CA ASN A 381 -19.88 7.21 21.85
C ASN A 381 -18.92 7.81 20.81
N THR A 382 -18.77 7.16 19.66
CA THR A 382 -18.06 7.69 18.49
C THR A 382 -18.96 7.64 17.26
N ASN A 383 -18.42 8.02 16.11
CA ASN A 383 -19.06 7.81 14.82
C ASN A 383 -18.34 6.76 13.95
N GLN A 384 -17.47 5.93 14.52
CA GLN A 384 -16.75 4.87 13.78
C GLN A 384 -17.60 3.63 13.61
N VAL A 385 -17.48 2.96 12.46
CA VAL A 385 -18.10 1.66 12.21
C VAL A 385 -17.04 0.56 12.24
N GLU A 386 -17.29 -0.44 13.06
CA GLU A 386 -16.37 -1.53 13.37
C GLU A 386 -17.09 -2.87 13.34
N LEU A 387 -16.33 -3.93 13.17
CA LEU A 387 -16.77 -5.30 13.30
C LEU A 387 -16.84 -5.63 14.79
N TRP A 388 -17.95 -6.24 15.22
CA TRP A 388 -18.14 -6.66 16.61
C TRP A 388 -19.00 -7.93 16.68
N ALA A 389 -18.71 -8.83 17.61
CA ALA A 389 -19.46 -10.06 17.82
C ALA A 389 -20.95 -9.78 18.10
N ALA A 390 -21.82 -10.49 17.38
CA ALA A 390 -23.24 -10.56 17.69
C ALA A 390 -23.50 -11.74 18.64
N ASP A 391 -24.43 -11.56 19.56
CA ASP A 391 -25.02 -12.68 20.31
C ASP A 391 -25.78 -13.58 19.29
N PRO A 392 -25.49 -14.89 19.19
CA PRO A 392 -26.08 -15.74 18.16
C PRO A 392 -27.61 -15.90 18.26
N GLU A 393 -28.18 -15.88 19.47
CA GLU A 393 -29.64 -15.92 19.66
C GLU A 393 -30.27 -14.59 19.23
N GLN A 394 -29.61 -13.46 19.52
CA GLN A 394 -30.07 -12.13 19.10
C GLN A 394 -29.92 -11.90 17.59
N LEU A 395 -28.86 -12.43 16.96
CA LEU A 395 -28.65 -12.44 15.51
C LEU A 395 -29.76 -13.26 14.83
N THR A 396 -30.01 -14.47 15.30
CA THR A 396 -31.08 -15.34 14.76
C THR A 396 -32.48 -14.76 14.97
N SER A 397 -32.73 -14.06 16.08
CA SER A 397 -34.05 -13.51 16.43
C SER A 397 -34.25 -12.02 16.11
N GLY A 398 -33.28 -11.34 15.51
CA GLY A 398 -33.34 -9.91 15.19
C GLY A 398 -33.34 -8.96 16.39
N LYS A 399 -33.04 -9.45 17.61
CA LYS A 399 -33.11 -8.69 18.87
C LYS A 399 -31.81 -7.96 19.24
N LEU A 400 -30.91 -7.80 18.28
CA LEU A 400 -29.63 -7.11 18.41
C LEU A 400 -29.79 -5.66 18.93
N PRO A 401 -28.77 -5.11 19.61
CA PRO A 401 -28.81 -3.74 20.11
C PRO A 401 -28.76 -2.71 18.95
N PRO A 402 -29.32 -1.50 19.11
CA PRO A 402 -29.48 -0.54 18.01
C PRO A 402 -28.21 -0.16 17.24
N GLN A 403 -27.02 -0.22 17.87
CA GLN A 403 -25.75 0.02 17.16
C GLN A 403 -25.40 -1.04 16.11
N GLN A 404 -25.87 -2.29 16.27
CA GLN A 404 -25.65 -3.40 15.34
C GLN A 404 -26.76 -3.52 14.29
N LYS A 405 -27.85 -2.77 14.45
CA LYS A 405 -29.01 -2.79 13.54
C LYS A 405 -28.99 -1.61 12.58
N TRP A 406 -29.30 -1.90 11.32
CA TRP A 406 -29.29 -0.93 10.22
C TRP A 406 -30.63 -0.95 9.48
N ARG A 407 -30.94 0.11 8.75
CA ARG A 407 -32.12 0.23 7.88
C ARG A 407 -31.64 0.44 6.44
N LEU A 408 -32.14 -0.38 5.53
CA LEU A 408 -31.92 -0.24 4.09
C LEU A 408 -33.02 0.67 3.51
N MET A 409 -32.63 1.79 2.93
CA MET A 409 -33.55 2.76 2.31
C MET A 409 -33.24 2.89 0.81
N ASP A 410 -34.21 2.58 -0.05
CA ASP A 410 -34.06 2.81 -1.50
C ASP A 410 -33.95 4.31 -1.81
N THR A 411 -33.02 4.66 -2.69
CA THR A 411 -32.74 6.03 -3.16
C THR A 411 -32.94 6.21 -4.66
N GLY A 412 -33.37 5.16 -5.37
CA GLY A 412 -33.57 5.13 -6.82
C GLY A 412 -32.38 4.58 -7.60
N ASP A 413 -32.63 4.18 -8.85
CA ASP A 413 -31.66 3.57 -9.78
C ASP A 413 -30.92 2.32 -9.22
N GLY A 414 -31.56 1.57 -8.31
CA GLY A 414 -30.95 0.40 -7.68
C GLY A 414 -29.85 0.75 -6.66
N ARG A 415 -30.01 1.86 -5.94
CA ARG A 415 -29.10 2.34 -4.89
C ARG A 415 -29.79 2.35 -3.54
N THR A 416 -29.10 1.82 -2.53
CA THR A 416 -29.58 1.64 -1.16
C THR A 416 -28.72 2.45 -0.21
N ARG A 417 -29.36 3.16 0.70
CA ARG A 417 -28.74 3.94 1.77
C ARG A 417 -28.86 3.17 3.09
N ILE A 418 -27.75 3.03 3.79
CA ILE A 418 -27.64 2.19 4.99
C ILE A 418 -27.59 3.12 6.21
N VAL A 419 -28.64 3.09 7.04
CA VAL A 419 -28.83 4.02 8.18
C VAL A 419 -28.74 3.27 9.50
N ASN A 420 -27.97 3.73 10.49
CA ASN A 420 -27.84 3.05 11.77
C ASN A 420 -29.02 3.35 12.72
N MET A 421 -29.51 2.32 13.43
CA MET A 421 -30.69 2.43 14.29
C MET A 421 -30.43 3.14 15.64
N ARG A 422 -29.18 3.47 15.99
CA ARG A 422 -28.84 4.17 17.24
C ARG A 422 -28.85 5.69 17.14
N ASN A 423 -28.54 6.26 15.97
CA ASN A 423 -28.39 7.70 15.74
C ASN A 423 -29.13 8.24 14.51
N ASP A 424 -29.80 7.38 13.72
CA ASP A 424 -30.42 7.69 12.42
C ASP A 424 -29.45 8.38 11.43
N GLU A 425 -28.14 8.12 11.56
CA GLU A 425 -27.12 8.61 10.64
C GLU A 425 -26.68 7.52 9.64
N CYS A 426 -26.20 7.97 8.48
CA CYS A 426 -25.89 7.12 7.33
C CYS A 426 -24.47 6.57 7.41
N LEU A 427 -24.31 5.29 7.05
CA LEU A 427 -23.01 4.72 6.71
C LEU A 427 -22.42 5.51 5.55
N THR A 428 -21.29 6.17 5.81
CA THR A 428 -20.69 7.20 4.96
C THR A 428 -19.23 6.84 4.67
N ASP A 429 -18.94 6.65 3.40
CA ASP A 429 -17.60 6.45 2.86
C ASP A 429 -16.74 7.74 2.98
N LEU A 430 -15.49 7.58 3.41
CA LEU A 430 -14.52 8.67 3.57
C LEU A 430 -13.47 8.78 2.46
N GLN A 431 -13.32 7.78 1.59
CA GLN A 431 -12.26 7.69 0.56
C GLN A 431 -10.86 7.99 1.11
N ASN A 432 -10.49 7.31 2.21
CA ASN A 432 -9.20 7.40 2.86
C ASN A 432 -8.86 6.13 3.66
N ASP A 433 -7.68 6.14 4.27
CA ASP A 433 -7.05 5.02 4.98
C ASP A 433 -7.62 4.83 6.40
N LYS A 434 -8.95 4.90 6.54
CA LYS A 434 -9.70 4.78 7.80
C LYS A 434 -11.04 4.08 7.57
N GLY A 435 -11.57 3.47 8.63
CA GLY A 435 -12.91 2.89 8.62
C GLY A 435 -14.01 3.87 8.18
N ALA A 436 -15.08 3.30 7.62
CA ALA A 436 -16.33 3.99 7.33
C ALA A 436 -16.92 4.57 8.62
N LEU A 437 -17.60 5.70 8.49
CA LEU A 437 -18.20 6.39 9.63
C LEU A 437 -19.73 6.43 9.48
N SER A 438 -20.40 6.56 10.61
CA SER A 438 -21.76 7.09 10.64
C SER A 438 -21.71 8.61 10.52
N TRP A 439 -22.57 9.21 9.69
CA TRP A 439 -22.67 10.65 9.52
C TRP A 439 -24.05 11.05 9.02
N LYS A 440 -24.54 12.23 9.44
CA LYS A 440 -25.85 12.76 9.07
C LYS A 440 -26.19 12.51 7.59
N CYS A 441 -27.32 11.85 7.37
CA CYS A 441 -27.86 11.61 6.04
C CYS A 441 -28.15 12.91 5.28
N THR A 442 -27.94 12.88 3.97
CA THR A 442 -28.19 13.98 3.03
C THR A 442 -29.62 13.95 2.48
N ASP A 443 -30.20 15.10 2.14
CA ASP A 443 -31.59 15.18 1.63
C ASP A 443 -31.73 14.83 0.13
N GLY A 444 -30.70 14.23 -0.48
CA GLY A 444 -30.64 13.84 -1.90
C GLY A 444 -29.48 12.88 -2.19
N PRO A 445 -29.19 12.56 -3.46
CA PRO A 445 -28.14 11.61 -3.83
C PRO A 445 -26.74 12.04 -3.37
N ASP A 446 -26.02 11.14 -2.69
CA ASP A 446 -24.62 11.33 -2.29
C ASP A 446 -23.85 10.04 -2.54
N ALA A 447 -22.84 10.09 -3.41
CA ALA A 447 -22.08 8.92 -3.81
C ALA A 447 -21.24 8.26 -2.70
N ARG A 448 -21.21 8.83 -1.48
CA ARG A 448 -20.63 8.26 -0.25
C ARG A 448 -21.66 7.64 0.69
N GLN A 449 -22.94 7.95 0.53
CA GLN A 449 -24.05 7.44 1.37
C GLN A 449 -25.02 6.54 0.59
N ASP A 450 -24.94 6.58 -0.74
CA ASP A 450 -25.67 5.71 -1.66
C ASP A 450 -24.79 4.52 -2.05
N TRP A 451 -25.20 3.33 -1.62
CA TRP A 451 -24.50 2.06 -1.84
C TRP A 451 -25.22 1.22 -2.89
N LYS A 452 -24.48 0.43 -3.66
CA LYS A 452 -25.04 -0.64 -4.48
C LYS A 452 -24.79 -1.96 -3.78
N ILE A 453 -25.87 -2.66 -3.44
CA ILE A 453 -25.83 -4.04 -2.94
C ILE A 453 -25.97 -4.96 -4.16
N ALA A 454 -25.15 -6.00 -4.25
CA ALA A 454 -25.18 -6.97 -5.35
C ALA A 454 -24.77 -8.38 -4.88
N GLU A 455 -25.53 -9.38 -5.29
CA GLU A 455 -25.21 -10.80 -5.12
C GLU A 455 -23.91 -11.18 -5.86
N GLY A 456 -23.24 -12.22 -5.38
CA GLY A 456 -22.03 -12.76 -6.02
C GLY A 456 -22.25 -13.50 -7.33
N GLN A 457 -21.16 -13.65 -8.09
CA GLN A 457 -21.00 -14.62 -9.18
C GLN A 457 -19.71 -15.42 -8.95
#